data_AF-A0A2V9R3C3-F1
#
_entry.id   AF-A0A2V9R3C3-F1
#
_cell.length_a   1.000
_cell.length_b   1.000
_cell.length_c   1.000
_cell.angle_alpha   90.00
_cell.angle_beta   90.00
_cell.angle_gamma   90.00
#
_symmetry.space_group_name_H-M   'P 1'
#
loop_
_entity.id
_entity.type
_entity.pdbx_description
1 polymer ?
#
loop_
_entity_poly.entity_id
_entity_poly.type
_entity_poly.pdbx_seq_one_letter_code
_entity_poly.pdbx_strand_id
1 'polypeptide(L)'
;MLQNSRCVFAVILLLCCSASFFYAQVAKKRTDSKGPRAVAVLQIAENGQAHLIPVTIMVNGEFYDASAYKAAPVPMALQPGIVYEGVKAGVPQGLFTVGGAAQTNGNWFAGGSWKTEAQIQADKEKASEQTAKKNQVAAPDEELSGPPKLKRPSTAAPPNSAPPASPSPPEKSKPAAGAEQPSKPSSSGASSTSTTSSSIEAPDRPVLRRQPATGTTRQQTKASPEDEPLKGPLQFVAAVSDADGPEPRPYTFELKPDEEKKFRQKLLAMAADEVRGHSAKISVASTPEDNTQAGRKTTEKGRARAKAADKNVRPTSAPEFHDVQMRVFDISNTNQAVLVLTASANLAGDDKQYLVAVVAREDIYGDLHKLFTQSTDNRHLDILPRYDFIDAVDADGDGRGELLFRETWDSGTAFAVYRVLGDRLWPLFEGKPGS
;
A
#
# COMPACT_ATOMS: atom_id res chain seq x y z
N MET A 1 36.69 74.36 -39.36
CA MET A 1 35.22 74.38 -39.60
C MET A 1 34.84 73.09 -40.31
N LEU A 2 33.76 72.43 -39.88
CA LEU A 2 33.11 71.27 -40.54
C LEU A 2 33.97 69.98 -40.71
N GLN A 3 33.40 68.77 -40.72
CA GLN A 3 32.18 68.27 -40.06
C GLN A 3 32.26 66.74 -39.88
N ASN A 4 31.53 66.21 -38.90
CA ASN A 4 31.41 64.77 -38.64
C ASN A 4 30.74 64.02 -39.81
N SER A 5 31.14 62.75 -40.07
CA SER A 5 30.23 61.57 -40.27
C SER A 5 30.92 60.37 -40.95
N ARG A 6 31.82 59.64 -40.26
CA ARG A 6 32.37 58.35 -40.75
C ARG A 6 32.57 57.22 -39.72
N CYS A 7 31.97 57.31 -38.52
CA CYS A 7 32.24 56.34 -37.43
C CYS A 7 31.09 55.38 -37.05
N VAL A 8 29.91 55.44 -37.69
CA VAL A 8 28.71 54.72 -37.19
C VAL A 8 28.45 53.38 -37.91
N PHE A 9 28.84 53.23 -39.18
CA PHE A 9 28.45 52.06 -40.00
C PHE A 9 29.40 50.85 -39.97
N ALA A 10 30.54 50.94 -39.29
CA ALA A 10 31.55 49.85 -39.27
C ALA A 10 31.39 48.84 -38.12
N VAL A 11 30.57 49.15 -37.09
CA VAL A 11 30.43 48.30 -35.89
C VAL A 11 29.23 47.34 -36.00
N ILE A 12 28.21 47.70 -36.77
CA ILE A 12 26.95 46.94 -36.85
C ILE A 12 27.13 45.60 -37.59
N LEU A 13 28.01 45.52 -38.58
CA LEU A 13 28.22 44.28 -39.34
C LEU A 13 28.98 43.18 -38.57
N LEU A 14 29.68 43.51 -37.47
CA LEU A 14 30.34 42.52 -36.62
C LEU A 14 29.45 42.00 -35.46
N LEU A 15 28.26 42.58 -35.28
CA LEU A 15 27.31 42.21 -34.21
C LEU A 15 26.18 41.28 -34.69
N CYS A 16 26.21 40.86 -35.96
CA CYS A 16 25.17 40.00 -36.56
C CYS A 16 25.62 38.55 -36.83
N CYS A 17 26.84 38.16 -36.43
CA CYS A 17 27.38 36.80 -36.61
C CYS A 17 27.29 35.91 -35.36
N SER A 18 26.53 36.31 -34.33
CA SER A 18 26.44 35.62 -33.03
C SER A 18 25.00 35.33 -32.59
N ALA A 19 24.08 35.13 -33.54
CA ALA A 19 22.63 35.00 -33.29
C ALA A 19 22.00 33.77 -33.98
N SER A 20 22.81 32.76 -34.33
CA SER A 20 22.36 31.47 -34.89
C SER A 20 23.39 30.41 -34.56
N PHE A 21 22.95 29.19 -34.20
CA PHE A 21 23.76 28.16 -33.52
C PHE A 21 24.37 28.72 -32.20
N PHE A 22 23.72 28.62 -31.03
CA PHE A 22 23.18 27.40 -30.44
C PHE A 22 21.84 27.62 -29.73
N TYR A 23 20.73 27.34 -30.42
CA TYR A 23 19.58 26.73 -29.74
C TYR A 23 19.94 25.28 -29.42
N ALA A 24 20.79 25.10 -28.41
CA ALA A 24 20.97 23.80 -27.79
C ALA A 24 19.58 23.37 -27.29
N GLN A 25 19.03 22.32 -27.89
CA GLN A 25 17.81 21.70 -27.39
C GLN A 25 18.13 21.19 -25.98
N VAL A 26 17.75 21.97 -24.97
CA VAL A 26 17.57 21.46 -23.61
C VAL A 26 16.34 20.57 -23.67
N ALA A 27 16.53 19.40 -24.28
CA ALA A 27 15.69 18.26 -24.07
C ALA A 27 15.69 18.06 -22.56
N LYS A 28 14.59 18.44 -21.90
CA LYS A 28 14.31 18.00 -20.54
C LYS A 28 14.55 16.50 -20.57
N LYS A 29 15.57 16.01 -19.86
CA LYS A 29 15.79 14.57 -19.71
C LYS A 29 14.42 14.05 -19.31
N ARG A 30 13.84 13.14 -20.11
CA ARG A 30 12.58 12.53 -19.71
C ARG A 30 12.86 11.95 -18.33
N THR A 31 12.15 12.45 -17.33
CA THR A 31 12.19 11.86 -16.00
C THR A 31 11.69 10.45 -16.20
N ASP A 32 12.60 9.48 -16.07
CA ASP A 32 12.27 8.07 -16.17
C ASP A 32 11.15 7.84 -15.17
N SER A 33 9.97 7.52 -15.68
CA SER A 33 8.75 7.59 -14.91
C SER A 33 8.79 6.50 -13.85
N LYS A 34 9.05 6.88 -12.59
CA LYS A 34 8.95 5.97 -11.44
C LYS A 34 7.64 5.19 -11.56
N GLY A 35 7.78 3.88 -11.69
CA GLY A 35 6.69 2.97 -12.05
C GLY A 35 5.59 2.94 -10.99
N PRO A 36 4.48 2.24 -11.27
CA PRO A 36 3.49 1.94 -10.24
C PRO A 36 4.10 0.99 -9.20
N ARG A 37 4.55 1.56 -8.07
CA ARG A 37 5.14 0.82 -6.94
C ARG A 37 4.16 0.86 -5.78
N ALA A 38 3.80 -0.29 -5.22
CA ALA A 38 2.91 -0.40 -4.08
C ALA A 38 3.68 -0.82 -2.81
N VAL A 39 3.38 -0.17 -1.69
CA VAL A 39 3.84 -0.54 -0.34
C VAL A 39 2.63 -1.05 0.44
N ALA A 40 2.86 -2.11 1.20
CA ALA A 40 1.87 -2.82 2.00
C ALA A 40 2.51 -3.36 3.29
N VAL A 41 1.68 -3.91 4.19
CA VAL A 41 2.13 -4.66 5.36
C VAL A 41 1.54 -6.06 5.34
N LEU A 42 2.40 -7.06 5.39
CA LEU A 42 2.00 -8.45 5.61
C LEU A 42 1.83 -8.69 7.11
N GLN A 43 0.64 -9.14 7.51
CA GLN A 43 0.41 -9.82 8.77
C GLN A 43 0.62 -11.32 8.53
N ILE A 44 1.51 -11.97 9.28
CA ILE A 44 1.78 -13.41 9.19
C ILE A 44 1.46 -14.03 10.55
N ALA A 45 0.57 -15.01 10.57
CA ALA A 45 0.23 -15.78 11.75
C ALA A 45 1.14 -17.00 11.91
N GLU A 46 1.27 -17.53 13.14
CA GLU A 46 2.13 -18.69 13.46
C GLU A 46 1.77 -19.97 12.69
N ASN A 47 0.54 -20.07 12.17
CA ASN A 47 0.08 -21.18 11.33
C ASN A 47 0.50 -21.07 9.84
N GLY A 48 1.20 -20.00 9.46
CA GLY A 48 1.65 -19.73 8.09
C GLY A 48 0.62 -19.04 7.19
N GLN A 49 -0.60 -18.76 7.67
CA GLN A 49 -1.53 -17.88 6.95
C GLN A 49 -1.03 -16.43 6.99
N ALA A 50 -1.20 -15.71 5.88
CA ALA A 50 -0.78 -14.31 5.77
C ALA A 50 -1.86 -13.45 5.11
N HIS A 51 -2.04 -12.24 5.64
CA HIS A 51 -2.94 -11.22 5.11
C HIS A 51 -2.13 -9.99 4.71
N LEU A 52 -2.42 -9.41 3.55
CA LEU A 52 -1.79 -8.20 3.06
C LEU A 52 -2.70 -6.99 3.30
N ILE A 53 -2.22 -5.98 4.03
CA ILE A 53 -2.89 -4.68 4.19
C ILE A 53 -2.23 -3.68 3.24
N PRO A 54 -2.98 -3.01 2.34
CA PRO A 54 -2.43 -2.01 1.44
C PRO A 54 -2.08 -0.74 2.23
N VAL A 55 -0.94 -0.10 1.93
CA VAL A 55 -0.55 1.18 2.55
C VAL A 55 -0.60 2.31 1.52
N THR A 56 0.28 2.30 0.52
CA THR A 56 0.34 3.37 -0.48
C THR A 56 0.77 2.86 -1.86
N ILE A 57 0.31 3.51 -2.93
CA ILE A 57 0.78 3.30 -4.29
C ILE A 57 1.45 4.60 -4.75
N MET A 58 2.74 4.54 -5.05
CA MET A 58 3.43 5.59 -5.79
C MET A 58 3.10 5.46 -7.29
N VAL A 59 2.69 6.56 -7.92
CA VAL A 59 2.49 6.65 -9.38
C VAL A 59 3.09 7.96 -9.87
N ASN A 60 3.99 7.91 -10.86
CA ASN A 60 4.73 9.06 -11.38
C ASN A 60 5.57 9.84 -10.33
N GLY A 61 5.90 9.21 -9.19
CA GLY A 61 6.60 9.85 -8.07
C GLY A 61 5.69 10.50 -7.02
N GLU A 62 4.36 10.43 -7.17
CA GLU A 62 3.39 10.88 -6.17
C GLU A 62 2.79 9.70 -5.41
N PHE A 63 2.71 9.79 -4.09
CA PHE A 63 2.10 8.77 -3.24
C PHE A 63 0.58 8.95 -3.12
N TYR A 64 -0.14 7.85 -3.28
CA TYR A 64 -1.59 7.77 -3.12
C TYR A 64 -1.94 6.70 -2.11
N ASP A 65 -3.04 6.89 -1.38
CA ASP A 65 -3.61 5.86 -0.50
C ASP A 65 -3.98 4.60 -1.30
N ALA A 66 -3.57 3.43 -0.80
CA ALA A 66 -3.76 2.15 -1.47
C ALA A 66 -5.03 1.38 -1.06
N SER A 67 -5.75 1.78 -0.01
CA SER A 67 -7.15 1.35 0.20
C SER A 67 -8.12 2.23 -0.61
N ALA A 68 -7.75 3.49 -0.87
CA ALA A 68 -8.63 4.49 -1.43
C ALA A 68 -9.11 4.22 -2.88
N TYR A 69 -10.35 4.64 -3.13
CA TYR A 69 -11.10 4.34 -4.35
C TYR A 69 -11.18 5.48 -5.34
N LYS A 70 -10.83 5.19 -6.61
CA LYS A 70 -11.02 6.12 -7.74
C LYS A 70 -11.99 5.63 -8.83
N ALA A 71 -12.27 4.31 -8.96
CA ALA A 71 -13.24 3.79 -9.95
C ALA A 71 -13.71 2.32 -9.76
N ALA A 72 -12.90 1.46 -9.13
CA ALA A 72 -13.15 0.00 -9.04
C ALA A 72 -13.89 -0.40 -7.74
N PRO A 73 -14.43 -1.64 -7.62
CA PRO A 73 -14.97 -2.15 -6.35
C PRO A 73 -13.92 -2.74 -5.40
N VAL A 74 -12.69 -2.97 -5.88
CA VAL A 74 -11.53 -3.48 -5.12
C VAL A 74 -10.33 -2.54 -5.36
N PRO A 75 -9.45 -2.28 -4.38
CA PRO A 75 -8.33 -1.36 -4.57
C PRO A 75 -7.30 -1.95 -5.54
N MET A 76 -6.61 -1.09 -6.30
CA MET A 76 -5.65 -1.57 -7.32
C MET A 76 -4.50 -2.39 -6.71
N ALA A 77 -4.09 -2.07 -5.48
CA ALA A 77 -3.08 -2.80 -4.72
C ALA A 77 -3.47 -4.25 -4.37
N LEU A 78 -4.77 -4.58 -4.36
CA LEU A 78 -5.30 -5.88 -3.90
C LEU A 78 -5.93 -6.70 -5.03
N GLN A 79 -5.52 -6.48 -6.30
CA GLN A 79 -6.01 -7.31 -7.40
C GLN A 79 -5.38 -8.72 -7.35
N PRO A 80 -6.16 -9.80 -7.57
CA PRO A 80 -5.64 -11.16 -7.63
C PRO A 80 -4.49 -11.32 -8.63
N GLY A 81 -3.44 -12.03 -8.23
CA GLY A 81 -2.24 -12.25 -9.04
C GLY A 81 -1.16 -11.18 -8.90
N ILE A 82 -1.41 -10.07 -8.18
CA ILE A 82 -0.30 -9.18 -7.77
C ILE A 82 0.60 -9.93 -6.78
N VAL A 83 1.91 -9.82 -6.98
CA VAL A 83 2.93 -10.38 -6.09
C VAL A 83 3.60 -9.25 -5.32
N TYR A 84 3.74 -9.43 -4.01
CA TYR A 84 4.50 -8.56 -3.12
C TYR A 84 5.72 -9.31 -2.58
N GLU A 85 6.88 -8.68 -2.63
CA GLU A 85 8.06 -9.10 -1.89
C GLU A 85 7.94 -8.61 -0.44
N GLY A 86 7.92 -9.54 0.51
CA GLY A 86 8.00 -9.23 1.93
C GLY A 86 9.45 -8.98 2.32
N VAL A 87 9.76 -7.80 2.84
CA VAL A 87 11.10 -7.35 3.20
C VAL A 87 11.21 -7.05 4.69
N LYS A 88 12.39 -7.30 5.27
CA LYS A 88 12.73 -6.98 6.65
C LYS A 88 14.05 -6.22 6.69
N ALA A 89 14.02 -4.98 7.16
CA ALA A 89 15.14 -4.04 7.06
C ALA A 89 15.80 -4.04 5.67
N GLY A 90 14.99 -4.02 4.59
CA GLY A 90 15.45 -4.09 3.20
C GLY A 90 15.97 -5.46 2.69
N VAL A 91 16.00 -6.50 3.54
CA VAL A 91 16.36 -7.88 3.15
C VAL A 91 15.11 -8.69 2.76
N PRO A 92 15.06 -9.32 1.58
CA PRO A 92 13.96 -10.20 1.17
C PRO A 92 13.71 -11.33 2.17
N GLN A 93 12.43 -11.58 2.49
CA GLN A 93 11.97 -12.66 3.37
C GLN A 93 11.16 -13.73 2.61
N GLY A 94 10.58 -13.36 1.46
CA GLY A 94 9.70 -14.21 0.67
C GLY A 94 8.73 -13.42 -0.21
N LEU A 95 7.82 -14.13 -0.87
CA LEU A 95 6.82 -13.58 -1.78
C LEU A 95 5.40 -13.90 -1.29
N PHE A 96 4.51 -12.90 -1.32
CA PHE A 96 3.08 -13.05 -1.14
C PHE A 96 2.36 -12.88 -2.47
N THR A 97 1.53 -13.84 -2.87
CA THR A 97 0.65 -13.70 -4.05
C THR A 97 -0.78 -13.45 -3.59
N VAL A 98 -1.34 -12.31 -3.99
CA VAL A 98 -2.73 -11.91 -3.70
C VAL A 98 -3.70 -12.91 -4.34
N GLY A 99 -4.54 -13.56 -3.52
CA GLY A 99 -5.59 -14.47 -3.98
C GLY A 99 -6.95 -13.79 -4.13
N GLY A 100 -7.32 -12.93 -3.17
CA GLY A 100 -8.58 -12.20 -3.15
C GLY A 100 -8.54 -11.03 -2.17
N ALA A 101 -9.44 -10.06 -2.35
CA ALA A 101 -9.55 -8.89 -1.50
C ALA A 101 -10.85 -8.93 -0.67
N ALA A 102 -10.75 -8.54 0.59
CA ALA A 102 -11.84 -8.49 1.54
C ALA A 102 -11.79 -7.18 2.35
N GLN A 103 -12.92 -6.84 2.99
CA GLN A 103 -13.08 -5.63 3.79
C GLN A 103 -13.65 -6.01 5.16
N THR A 104 -13.11 -5.46 6.24
CA THR A 104 -13.65 -5.64 7.60
C THR A 104 -13.56 -4.32 8.35
N ASN A 105 -14.71 -3.87 8.87
CA ASN A 105 -14.85 -2.60 9.59
C ASN A 105 -14.29 -1.39 8.82
N GLY A 106 -14.59 -1.30 7.52
CA GLY A 106 -14.04 -0.28 6.60
C GLY A 106 -12.67 -0.63 6.02
N ASN A 107 -11.76 -1.19 6.82
CA ASN A 107 -10.38 -1.47 6.41
C ASN A 107 -10.30 -2.60 5.36
N TRP A 108 -9.42 -2.44 4.38
CA TRP A 108 -9.16 -3.41 3.32
C TRP A 108 -7.95 -4.29 3.60
N PHE A 109 -8.05 -5.56 3.18
CA PHE A 109 -6.96 -6.51 3.20
C PHE A 109 -7.12 -7.55 2.08
N ALA A 110 -6.09 -8.34 1.83
CA ALA A 110 -6.16 -9.48 0.92
C ALA A 110 -5.67 -10.77 1.58
N GLY A 111 -6.45 -11.84 1.36
CA GLY A 111 -5.99 -13.22 1.54
C GLY A 111 -5.15 -13.67 0.36
N GLY A 112 -4.27 -14.66 0.59
CA GLY A 112 -3.35 -15.13 -0.44
C GLY A 112 -2.29 -16.09 0.10
N SER A 113 -1.36 -16.47 -0.78
CA SER A 113 -0.31 -17.44 -0.46
C SER A 113 1.02 -16.75 -0.17
N TRP A 114 1.55 -16.96 1.03
CA TRP A 114 2.92 -16.61 1.40
C TRP A 114 3.87 -17.78 1.13
N LYS A 115 5.05 -17.48 0.57
CA LYS A 115 6.19 -18.40 0.51
C LYS A 115 7.44 -17.68 1.05
N THR A 116 8.16 -18.31 1.97
CA THR A 116 9.46 -17.79 2.44
C THR A 116 10.56 -17.98 1.39
N GLU A 117 11.63 -17.19 1.42
CA GLU A 117 12.73 -17.35 0.44
C GLU A 117 13.38 -18.74 0.50
N ALA A 118 13.43 -19.38 1.68
CA ALA A 118 13.88 -20.76 1.81
C ALA A 118 12.97 -21.77 1.07
N GLN A 119 11.65 -21.55 1.06
CA GLN A 119 10.71 -22.36 0.27
C GLN A 119 10.84 -22.09 -1.22
N ILE A 120 11.01 -20.82 -1.59
CA ILE A 120 11.22 -20.38 -2.98
C ILE A 120 12.51 -20.99 -3.55
N GLN A 121 13.60 -20.96 -2.80
CA GLN A 121 14.87 -21.58 -3.18
C GLN A 121 14.77 -23.11 -3.30
N ALA A 122 14.15 -23.78 -2.34
CA ALA A 122 13.92 -25.22 -2.44
C ALA A 122 13.01 -25.61 -3.63
N ASP A 123 12.07 -24.76 -4.03
CA ASP A 123 11.25 -24.98 -5.23
C ASP A 123 12.02 -24.70 -6.53
N LYS A 124 12.87 -23.65 -6.57
CA LYS A 124 13.81 -23.37 -7.67
C LYS A 124 14.76 -24.57 -7.91
N GLU A 125 15.30 -25.16 -6.84
CA GLU A 125 16.20 -26.33 -6.88
C GLU A 125 15.50 -27.59 -7.37
N LYS A 126 14.31 -27.92 -6.86
CA LYS A 126 13.52 -29.06 -7.37
C LYS A 126 13.17 -28.89 -8.86
N ALA A 127 12.86 -27.67 -9.30
CA ALA A 127 12.56 -27.38 -10.70
C ALA A 127 13.81 -27.51 -11.61
N SER A 128 14.99 -27.09 -11.14
CA SER A 128 16.24 -27.27 -11.88
C SER A 128 16.64 -28.75 -11.97
N GLU A 129 16.49 -29.52 -10.89
CA GLU A 129 16.67 -30.99 -10.90
C GLU A 129 15.73 -31.69 -11.88
N GLN A 130 14.44 -31.35 -11.87
CA GLN A 130 13.45 -31.92 -12.80
C GLN A 130 13.79 -31.57 -14.26
N THR A 131 14.27 -30.35 -14.50
CA THR A 131 14.73 -29.92 -15.82
C THR A 131 15.99 -30.67 -16.25
N ALA A 132 16.97 -30.87 -15.36
CA ALA A 132 18.17 -31.66 -15.62
C ALA A 132 17.84 -33.12 -15.94
N LYS A 133 16.97 -33.76 -15.13
CA LYS A 133 16.49 -35.14 -15.35
C LYS A 133 15.74 -35.27 -16.68
N LYS A 134 14.90 -34.29 -17.03
CA LYS A 134 14.20 -34.24 -18.33
C LYS A 134 15.18 -34.10 -19.51
N ASN A 135 16.22 -33.27 -19.37
CA ASN A 135 17.21 -33.05 -20.43
C ASN A 135 18.16 -34.24 -20.61
N GLN A 136 18.48 -34.98 -19.54
CA GLN A 136 19.27 -36.22 -19.63
C GLN A 136 18.52 -37.33 -20.40
N VAL A 137 17.18 -37.34 -20.36
CA VAL A 137 16.32 -38.23 -21.17
C VAL A 137 16.13 -37.72 -22.61
N ALA A 138 16.75 -36.58 -22.98
CA ALA A 138 16.65 -35.96 -24.30
C ALA A 138 18.00 -35.77 -25.03
N ALA A 139 19.08 -36.37 -24.51
CA ALA A 139 20.33 -36.58 -25.27
C ALA A 139 20.14 -37.79 -26.22
N PRO A 140 20.81 -37.82 -27.39
CA PRO A 140 20.40 -38.72 -28.49
C PRO A 140 20.87 -40.18 -28.32
N ASP A 141 19.95 -41.11 -28.60
CA ASP A 141 20.28 -42.49 -28.95
C ASP A 141 20.94 -42.52 -30.35
N GLU A 142 22.26 -42.43 -30.40
CA GLU A 142 23.12 -42.72 -31.56
C GLU A 142 23.15 -44.23 -31.89
N GLU A 143 21.99 -44.91 -31.96
CA GLU A 143 21.86 -46.19 -32.69
C GLU A 143 20.42 -46.63 -33.04
N LEU A 144 19.67 -45.85 -33.84
CA LEU A 144 18.64 -46.41 -34.74
C LEU A 144 18.19 -45.43 -35.84
N SER A 145 19.02 -45.30 -36.88
CA SER A 145 18.67 -44.55 -38.10
C SER A 145 17.53 -45.20 -38.90
N GLY A 146 16.29 -44.90 -38.54
CA GLY A 146 15.08 -45.27 -39.27
C GLY A 146 14.27 -44.03 -39.68
N PRO A 147 13.92 -43.84 -40.97
CA PRO A 147 13.17 -42.66 -41.40
C PRO A 147 11.77 -42.61 -40.77
N PRO A 148 11.22 -41.40 -40.52
CA PRO A 148 9.99 -41.23 -39.73
C PRO A 148 8.78 -41.87 -40.42
N LYS A 149 8.24 -42.93 -39.80
CA LYS A 149 7.07 -43.66 -40.31
C LYS A 149 5.79 -42.86 -40.07
N LEU A 150 5.29 -42.17 -41.10
CA LEU A 150 3.96 -41.56 -41.07
C LEU A 150 2.88 -42.61 -40.80
N LYS A 151 2.16 -42.48 -39.68
CA LYS A 151 0.93 -43.23 -39.44
C LYS A 151 -0.21 -42.66 -40.30
N ARG A 152 -0.46 -43.29 -41.46
CA ARG A 152 -1.66 -43.01 -42.26
C ARG A 152 -2.91 -43.57 -41.55
N PRO A 153 -4.03 -42.83 -41.48
CA PRO A 153 -5.31 -43.42 -41.11
C PRO A 153 -5.80 -44.32 -42.26
N SER A 154 -6.00 -45.61 -41.98
CA SER A 154 -6.53 -46.57 -42.94
C SER A 154 -8.05 -46.68 -42.83
N THR A 155 -8.79 -46.58 -43.94
CA THR A 155 -10.23 -46.86 -43.98
C THR A 155 -10.61 -47.39 -45.37
N ALA A 156 -11.40 -48.48 -45.37
CA ALA A 156 -12.05 -49.14 -46.52
C ALA A 156 -11.15 -49.84 -47.58
N ALA A 157 -11.61 -50.89 -48.29
CA ALA A 157 -12.66 -51.91 -48.01
C ALA A 157 -12.44 -53.20 -48.89
N PRO A 158 -13.43 -53.92 -49.49
CA PRO A 158 -13.50 -55.40 -49.44
C PRO A 158 -13.38 -56.04 -50.87
N PRO A 159 -13.89 -57.25 -51.25
CA PRO A 159 -15.32 -57.65 -51.21
C PRO A 159 -15.68 -59.17 -51.01
N ASN A 160 -16.92 -59.43 -50.57
CA ASN A 160 -17.84 -60.45 -51.12
C ASN A 160 -19.24 -60.17 -50.52
N SER A 161 -20.29 -59.76 -51.24
CA SER A 161 -21.04 -60.42 -52.35
C SER A 161 -21.98 -61.55 -51.84
N ALA A 162 -23.31 -61.56 -52.08
CA ALA A 162 -24.19 -60.58 -52.74
C ALA A 162 -25.69 -60.72 -52.25
N PRO A 163 -26.80 -60.51 -53.03
CA PRO A 163 -27.81 -59.47 -52.73
C PRO A 163 -29.29 -60.01 -52.82
N PRO A 164 -30.35 -59.27 -53.23
CA PRO A 164 -30.81 -57.87 -53.04
C PRO A 164 -32.14 -57.84 -52.18
N ALA A 165 -33.00 -56.81 -52.03
CA ALA A 165 -33.31 -55.62 -52.83
C ALA A 165 -33.95 -54.42 -52.03
N SER A 166 -34.21 -53.32 -52.74
CA SER A 166 -34.80 -52.03 -52.29
C SER A 166 -36.26 -51.86 -52.82
N PRO A 167 -37.05 -50.75 -52.64
CA PRO A 167 -36.66 -49.31 -52.60
C PRO A 167 -37.42 -48.39 -51.60
N SER A 168 -37.26 -47.06 -51.77
CA SER A 168 -37.89 -45.92 -51.04
C SER A 168 -38.35 -44.83 -52.07
N PRO A 169 -38.87 -43.62 -51.73
CA PRO A 169 -39.33 -43.03 -50.45
C PRO A 169 -40.88 -42.84 -50.45
N PRO A 170 -41.60 -41.67 -50.57
CA PRO A 170 -41.27 -40.23 -50.72
C PRO A 170 -41.88 -39.30 -49.61
N GLU A 171 -41.93 -37.98 -49.84
CA GLU A 171 -42.47 -36.92 -48.96
C GLU A 171 -43.97 -36.57 -49.19
N LYS A 172 -44.65 -35.86 -48.26
CA LYS A 172 -45.52 -34.69 -48.57
C LYS A 172 -46.17 -33.87 -47.42
N SER A 173 -46.04 -32.53 -47.53
CA SER A 173 -47.02 -31.44 -47.29
C SER A 173 -47.82 -31.20 -45.98
N LYS A 174 -47.63 -29.99 -45.43
CA LYS A 174 -48.58 -29.07 -44.71
C LYS A 174 -49.68 -28.58 -45.71
N PRO A 175 -50.99 -28.30 -45.38
CA PRO A 175 -51.40 -27.12 -44.54
C PRO A 175 -52.80 -27.07 -43.84
N ALA A 176 -53.03 -25.99 -43.07
CA ALA A 176 -54.30 -25.25 -42.84
C ALA A 176 -55.50 -25.94 -42.11
N ALA A 177 -56.56 -25.26 -41.61
CA ALA A 177 -56.75 -23.91 -41.00
C ALA A 177 -58.21 -23.80 -40.42
N GLY A 178 -58.55 -22.74 -39.68
CA GLY A 178 -59.90 -22.47 -39.10
C GLY A 178 -59.99 -22.81 -37.60
N ALA A 179 -60.53 -21.98 -36.69
CA ALA A 179 -61.88 -21.36 -36.57
C ALA A 179 -62.89 -22.31 -35.87
N GLU A 180 -63.76 -21.89 -34.93
CA GLU A 180 -64.18 -20.52 -34.55
C GLU A 180 -64.66 -20.40 -33.07
N GLN A 181 -65.09 -19.20 -32.64
CA GLN A 181 -65.66 -18.84 -31.31
C GLN A 181 -67.23 -18.93 -31.33
N PRO A 182 -68.06 -18.47 -30.32
CA PRO A 182 -67.85 -17.63 -29.12
C PRO A 182 -68.51 -18.27 -27.83
N SER A 183 -69.16 -17.68 -26.80
CA SER A 183 -69.47 -16.30 -26.32
C SER A 183 -69.93 -16.27 -24.83
N LYS A 184 -69.37 -15.34 -24.00
CA LYS A 184 -70.00 -14.48 -22.93
C LYS A 184 -70.94 -15.06 -21.83
N PRO A 185 -71.27 -14.29 -20.74
CA PRO A 185 -70.80 -12.96 -20.27
C PRO A 185 -69.75 -13.12 -19.12
N SER A 186 -69.65 -12.46 -17.94
CA SER A 186 -70.25 -11.33 -17.16
C SER A 186 -69.30 -11.03 -15.95
N SER A 187 -69.31 -9.93 -15.17
CA SER A 187 -69.81 -8.53 -15.28
C SER A 187 -69.32 -7.69 -14.06
N SER A 188 -69.17 -6.35 -14.22
CA SER A 188 -69.04 -5.27 -13.19
C SER A 188 -67.92 -5.31 -12.11
N GLY A 189 -67.21 -4.19 -11.80
CA GLY A 189 -67.20 -2.85 -12.43
C GLY A 189 -66.50 -1.75 -11.59
N ALA A 190 -66.42 -0.53 -12.18
CA ALA A 190 -66.00 0.77 -11.58
C ALA A 190 -64.50 0.94 -11.18
N SER A 191 -63.84 2.11 -11.31
CA SER A 191 -64.22 3.43 -11.91
C SER A 191 -63.01 4.23 -12.43
N SER A 192 -63.26 5.14 -13.40
CA SER A 192 -62.59 6.45 -13.72
C SER A 192 -61.11 6.68 -13.34
N THR A 193 -60.26 7.20 -14.25
CA THR A 193 -60.30 8.61 -14.71
C THR A 193 -59.67 8.84 -16.12
N SER A 194 -60.02 9.97 -16.75
CA SER A 194 -59.71 10.48 -18.11
C SER A 194 -58.23 10.56 -18.52
N THR A 195 -57.79 10.25 -19.77
CA THR A 195 -57.91 10.99 -21.07
C THR A 195 -57.34 12.43 -21.06
N THR A 196 -56.57 12.95 -22.05
CA THR A 196 -55.85 12.38 -23.22
C THR A 196 -54.87 13.41 -23.81
N SER A 197 -53.79 12.97 -24.47
CA SER A 197 -53.29 13.57 -25.73
C SER A 197 -52.39 12.58 -26.49
N SER A 198 -52.50 12.51 -27.81
CA SER A 198 -51.88 11.46 -28.63
C SER A 198 -51.08 11.99 -29.80
N SER A 199 -49.88 11.42 -29.98
CA SER A 199 -49.20 11.15 -31.26
C SER A 199 -49.08 12.27 -32.31
N ILE A 200 -47.83 12.69 -32.56
CA ILE A 200 -47.29 12.67 -33.93
C ILE A 200 -46.06 11.75 -33.91
N GLU A 201 -45.86 11.01 -35.00
CA GLU A 201 -44.98 9.85 -35.11
C GLU A 201 -43.80 10.11 -36.05
N ALA A 202 -42.63 9.55 -35.75
CA ALA A 202 -41.46 9.57 -36.64
C ALA A 202 -40.73 8.21 -36.54
N PRO A 203 -40.43 7.50 -37.64
CA PRO A 203 -40.45 6.02 -37.60
C PRO A 203 -39.12 5.34 -37.27
N ASP A 204 -38.03 6.08 -37.08
CA ASP A 204 -36.65 5.53 -36.97
C ASP A 204 -35.90 6.08 -35.75
N ARG A 205 -36.32 5.70 -34.54
CA ARG A 205 -35.56 5.94 -33.31
C ARG A 205 -35.46 4.67 -32.45
N PRO A 206 -34.26 4.11 -32.21
CA PRO A 206 -34.13 2.85 -31.48
C PRO A 206 -34.54 3.03 -30.00
N VAL A 207 -35.61 2.36 -29.60
CA VAL A 207 -36.10 2.36 -28.22
C VAL A 207 -35.41 1.24 -27.44
N LEU A 208 -34.57 1.61 -26.46
CA LEU A 208 -33.94 0.66 -25.54
C LEU A 208 -35.00 -0.01 -24.65
N ARG A 209 -35.47 -1.18 -25.07
CA ARG A 209 -36.30 -2.07 -24.25
C ARG A 209 -35.47 -2.56 -23.06
N ARG A 210 -35.70 -2.02 -21.87
CA ARG A 210 -35.25 -2.66 -20.62
C ARG A 210 -35.91 -4.03 -20.53
N GLN A 211 -35.14 -5.10 -20.69
CA GLN A 211 -35.56 -6.40 -20.16
C GLN A 211 -35.67 -6.26 -18.62
N PRO A 212 -36.64 -6.92 -17.97
CA PRO A 212 -36.59 -7.09 -16.52
C PRO A 212 -35.30 -7.85 -16.18
N ALA A 213 -34.65 -7.48 -15.08
CA ALA A 213 -33.36 -8.05 -14.70
C ALA A 213 -33.52 -9.50 -14.22
N THR A 214 -33.55 -10.47 -15.14
CA THR A 214 -33.20 -11.86 -14.85
C THR A 214 -31.79 -11.83 -14.26
N GLY A 215 -31.69 -12.21 -12.98
CA GLY A 215 -30.52 -11.90 -12.16
C GLY A 215 -29.22 -12.40 -12.78
N THR A 216 -28.40 -11.46 -13.26
CA THR A 216 -26.98 -11.75 -13.48
C THR A 216 -26.40 -12.03 -12.11
N THR A 217 -26.05 -13.28 -11.85
CA THR A 217 -25.55 -13.74 -10.55
C THR A 217 -24.45 -12.81 -10.07
N ARG A 218 -24.70 -12.12 -8.95
CA ARG A 218 -23.69 -11.38 -8.21
C ARG A 218 -22.58 -12.36 -7.86
N GLN A 219 -21.48 -12.35 -8.61
CA GLN A 219 -20.23 -12.94 -8.15
C GLN A 219 -19.70 -12.08 -7.01
N GLN A 220 -20.30 -12.24 -5.84
CA GLN A 220 -19.48 -12.35 -4.64
C GLN A 220 -18.51 -13.50 -4.93
N THR A 221 -17.22 -13.17 -4.99
CA THR A 221 -16.18 -14.14 -4.66
C THR A 221 -16.63 -14.83 -3.38
N LYS A 222 -16.89 -16.13 -3.47
CA LYS A 222 -17.28 -16.93 -2.32
C LYS A 222 -16.10 -16.90 -1.37
N ALA A 223 -16.27 -16.31 -0.19
CA ALA A 223 -15.19 -16.11 0.77
C ALA A 223 -14.37 -17.40 0.94
N SER A 224 -13.07 -17.28 0.68
CA SER A 224 -12.10 -18.32 0.98
C SER A 224 -11.96 -18.41 2.50
N PRO A 225 -11.56 -19.57 3.07
CA PRO A 225 -11.12 -19.64 4.47
C PRO A 225 -9.91 -18.72 4.80
N GLU A 226 -9.36 -18.06 3.80
CA GLU A 226 -8.27 -17.07 3.83
C GLU A 226 -8.78 -15.61 3.90
N ASP A 227 -10.09 -15.38 3.91
CA ASP A 227 -10.70 -14.03 4.00
C ASP A 227 -11.16 -13.67 5.44
N GLU A 228 -10.98 -14.57 6.41
CA GLU A 228 -11.34 -14.36 7.83
C GLU A 228 -10.16 -13.75 8.62
N PRO A 229 -10.37 -12.77 9.51
CA PRO A 229 -9.28 -12.08 10.20
C PRO A 229 -8.40 -13.03 11.03
N LEU A 230 -7.08 -12.92 10.84
CA LEU A 230 -6.06 -13.75 11.50
C LEU A 230 -6.16 -13.67 13.03
N LYS A 231 -5.85 -14.80 13.70
CA LYS A 231 -5.99 -14.99 15.14
C LYS A 231 -4.68 -15.49 15.74
N GLY A 232 -4.37 -15.02 16.96
CA GLY A 232 -3.11 -15.33 17.66
C GLY A 232 -2.05 -14.24 17.47
N PRO A 233 -0.79 -14.52 17.81
CA PRO A 233 0.33 -13.61 17.57
C PRO A 233 0.54 -13.38 16.07
N LEU A 234 0.68 -12.11 15.67
CA LEU A 234 0.90 -11.71 14.28
C LEU A 234 2.27 -11.04 14.15
N GLN A 235 3.11 -11.58 13.27
CA GLN A 235 4.31 -10.89 12.80
C GLN A 235 3.92 -9.87 11.72
N PHE A 236 4.41 -8.64 11.82
CA PHE A 236 4.26 -7.61 10.81
C PHE A 236 5.54 -7.52 9.98
N VAL A 237 5.42 -7.53 8.65
CA VAL A 237 6.53 -7.44 7.69
C VAL A 237 6.17 -6.39 6.64
N ALA A 238 7.10 -5.48 6.32
CA ALA A 238 6.88 -4.51 5.25
C ALA A 238 6.88 -5.25 3.90
N ALA A 239 6.08 -4.83 2.93
CA ALA A 239 5.95 -5.51 1.66
C ALA A 239 5.90 -4.53 0.49
N VAL A 240 6.55 -4.87 -0.62
CA VAL A 240 6.66 -4.02 -1.83
C VAL A 240 6.24 -4.80 -3.07
N SER A 241 5.51 -4.16 -3.97
CA SER A 241 5.26 -4.65 -5.33
C SER A 241 5.75 -3.61 -6.32
N ASP A 242 6.64 -4.00 -7.23
CA ASP A 242 7.23 -3.17 -8.29
C ASP A 242 7.49 -4.05 -9.52
N ALA A 243 7.64 -3.42 -10.69
CA ALA A 243 8.07 -4.10 -11.92
C ALA A 243 9.60 -4.03 -12.11
N ASP A 244 10.22 -2.90 -11.75
CA ASP A 244 11.62 -2.57 -12.05
C ASP A 244 12.30 -1.89 -10.83
N GLY A 245 12.12 -2.49 -9.64
CA GLY A 245 12.72 -1.98 -8.40
C GLY A 245 14.25 -2.11 -8.36
N PRO A 246 14.94 -1.33 -7.50
CA PRO A 246 16.38 -1.46 -7.29
C PRO A 246 16.73 -2.78 -6.59
N GLU A 247 17.97 -3.22 -6.75
CA GLU A 247 18.52 -4.40 -6.06
C GLU A 247 18.38 -4.26 -4.52
N PRO A 248 17.79 -5.24 -3.82
CA PRO A 248 17.55 -5.17 -2.37
C PRO A 248 18.84 -4.96 -1.56
N ARG A 249 18.77 -4.12 -0.51
CA ARG A 249 19.91 -3.73 0.33
C ARG A 249 19.55 -3.77 1.81
N PRO A 250 20.41 -4.36 2.67
CA PRO A 250 20.16 -4.36 4.10
C PRO A 250 20.30 -2.94 4.67
N TYR A 251 19.23 -2.44 5.29
CA TYR A 251 19.26 -1.20 6.07
C TYR A 251 19.77 -1.40 7.49
N THR A 252 19.90 -2.64 8.00
CA THR A 252 20.39 -2.94 9.35
C THR A 252 21.79 -2.34 9.57
N PHE A 253 21.94 -1.52 10.62
CA PHE A 253 23.25 -1.01 11.05
C PHE A 253 23.75 -1.80 12.25
N GLU A 254 24.95 -2.36 12.16
CA GLU A 254 25.56 -3.19 13.21
C GLU A 254 26.24 -2.32 14.28
N LEU A 255 25.65 -2.27 15.48
CA LEU A 255 26.23 -1.62 16.66
C LEU A 255 27.09 -2.58 17.48
N LYS A 256 28.12 -2.06 18.15
CA LYS A 256 28.78 -2.80 19.24
C LYS A 256 27.85 -2.84 20.44
N PRO A 257 27.78 -3.94 21.22
CA PRO A 257 26.83 -4.07 22.34
C PRO A 257 26.93 -2.97 23.41
N ASP A 258 28.08 -2.31 23.57
CA ASP A 258 28.26 -1.22 24.54
C ASP A 258 27.83 0.15 23.99
N GLU A 259 27.95 0.35 22.68
CA GLU A 259 27.39 1.50 21.96
C GLU A 259 25.86 1.38 21.91
N GLU A 260 25.32 0.19 21.66
CA GLU A 260 23.88 -0.10 21.75
C GLU A 260 23.31 0.26 23.13
N LYS A 261 23.93 -0.19 24.23
CA LYS A 261 23.50 0.16 25.59
C LYS A 261 23.51 1.68 25.83
N LYS A 262 24.58 2.36 25.41
CA LYS A 262 24.73 3.83 25.50
C LYS A 262 23.60 4.55 24.76
N PHE A 263 23.29 4.13 23.53
CA PHE A 263 22.22 4.74 22.74
C PHE A 263 20.83 4.41 23.25
N ARG A 264 20.58 3.17 23.68
CA ARG A 264 19.34 2.74 24.34
C ARG A 264 19.07 3.59 25.59
N GLN A 265 20.10 3.87 26.39
CA GLN A 265 19.98 4.77 27.55
C GLN A 265 19.68 6.22 27.14
N LYS A 266 20.35 6.78 26.11
CA LYS A 266 20.04 8.12 25.58
C LYS A 266 18.60 8.22 25.05
N LEU A 267 18.12 7.21 24.34
CA LEU A 267 16.74 7.16 23.80
C LEU A 267 15.69 7.00 24.90
N LEU A 268 15.95 6.17 25.92
CA LEU A 268 15.06 6.07 27.09
C LEU A 268 15.01 7.36 27.91
N ALA A 269 16.10 8.13 27.97
CA ALA A 269 16.08 9.47 28.58
C ALA A 269 15.18 10.44 27.78
N MET A 270 15.32 10.48 26.44
CA MET A 270 14.46 11.28 25.56
C MET A 270 12.98 10.84 25.64
N ALA A 271 12.72 9.53 25.69
CA ALA A 271 11.37 8.99 25.89
C ALA A 271 10.78 9.41 27.24
N ALA A 272 11.60 9.45 28.30
CA ALA A 272 11.17 9.85 29.63
C ALA A 272 10.83 11.35 29.70
N ASP A 273 11.58 12.20 29.00
CA ASP A 273 11.25 13.62 28.88
C ASP A 273 9.94 13.85 28.10
N GLU A 274 9.69 13.10 27.03
CA GLU A 274 8.43 13.22 26.28
C GLU A 274 7.23 12.74 27.11
N VAL A 275 7.30 11.56 27.73
CA VAL A 275 6.22 11.00 28.58
C VAL A 275 5.91 11.95 29.76
N ARG A 276 6.93 12.51 30.42
CA ARG A 276 6.75 13.54 31.46
C ARG A 276 6.14 14.82 30.91
N GLY A 277 6.57 15.26 29.73
CA GLY A 277 6.03 16.43 29.06
C GLY A 277 4.56 16.26 28.67
N HIS A 278 4.16 15.05 28.26
CA HIS A 278 2.80 14.72 27.87
C HIS A 278 1.85 14.56 29.07
N SER A 279 2.25 13.84 30.12
CA SER A 279 1.44 13.74 31.35
C SER A 279 1.22 15.09 32.03
N ALA A 280 2.22 15.97 32.01
CA ALA A 280 2.08 17.35 32.48
C ALA A 280 1.09 18.18 31.65
N LYS A 281 1.13 18.10 30.30
CA LYS A 281 0.17 18.78 29.41
C LYS A 281 -1.28 18.38 29.74
N ILE A 282 -1.54 17.07 29.85
CA ILE A 282 -2.91 16.59 30.12
C ILE A 282 -3.36 16.95 31.54
N SER A 283 -2.47 16.87 32.54
CA SER A 283 -2.79 17.28 33.92
C SER A 283 -3.25 18.74 34.02
N VAL A 284 -2.60 19.64 33.26
CA VAL A 284 -3.02 21.05 33.18
C VAL A 284 -4.37 21.18 32.47
N ALA A 285 -4.56 20.50 31.32
CA ALA A 285 -5.82 20.53 30.58
C ALA A 285 -7.02 19.90 31.32
N SER A 286 -6.77 19.00 32.29
CA SER A 286 -7.81 18.40 33.15
C SER A 286 -8.21 19.27 34.34
N THR A 287 -7.57 20.43 34.55
CA THR A 287 -7.93 21.36 35.63
C THR A 287 -9.03 22.32 35.13
N PRO A 288 -10.21 22.41 35.77
CA PRO A 288 -11.24 23.36 35.35
C PRO A 288 -10.74 24.81 35.44
N GLU A 289 -10.98 25.60 34.39
CA GLU A 289 -10.71 27.04 34.41
C GLU A 289 -11.70 27.76 35.34
N ASP A 290 -11.32 27.99 36.59
CA ASP A 290 -12.07 28.85 37.50
C ASP A 290 -11.94 30.31 37.04
N ASN A 291 -12.97 30.78 36.32
CA ASN A 291 -12.97 32.00 35.54
C ASN A 291 -13.03 33.26 36.42
N THR A 292 -11.89 33.65 36.99
CA THR A 292 -11.70 34.97 37.62
C THR A 292 -10.85 35.88 36.74
N GLN A 293 -11.49 36.55 35.78
CA GLN A 293 -10.87 37.66 35.05
C GLN A 293 -10.63 38.87 35.99
N ALA A 294 -9.38 39.08 36.40
CA ALA A 294 -8.93 40.33 37.03
C ALA A 294 -7.64 40.80 36.34
N GLY A 295 -7.74 41.89 35.56
CA GLY A 295 -6.75 42.24 34.53
C GLY A 295 -5.35 42.59 35.03
N ARG A 296 -4.32 42.15 34.28
CA ARG A 296 -2.91 42.44 34.55
C ARG A 296 -2.28 43.33 33.49
N LYS A 297 -2.17 44.64 33.77
CA LYS A 297 -1.30 45.54 33.00
C LYS A 297 0.18 45.34 33.39
N THR A 298 1.03 45.28 32.38
CA THR A 298 2.46 45.68 32.33
C THR A 298 3.26 45.83 33.63
N THR A 299 4.38 45.10 33.75
CA THR A 299 5.72 45.74 33.86
C THR A 299 6.87 44.74 33.73
N GLU A 300 7.88 45.07 32.93
CA GLU A 300 9.09 44.27 32.73
C GLU A 300 10.15 44.57 33.81
N LYS A 301 10.01 43.99 35.01
CA LYS A 301 11.09 44.01 36.03
C LYS A 301 10.95 42.88 37.07
N GLY A 302 11.17 41.64 36.63
CA GLY A 302 11.00 40.45 37.49
C GLY A 302 11.87 39.21 37.19
N ARG A 303 12.77 39.24 36.20
CA ARG A 303 13.47 38.04 35.69
C ARG A 303 14.59 37.49 36.61
N ALA A 304 14.67 37.93 37.86
CA ALA A 304 15.77 37.64 38.78
C ALA A 304 15.34 37.15 40.19
N ARG A 305 14.16 36.51 40.33
CA ARG A 305 13.82 35.79 41.58
C ARG A 305 12.98 34.51 41.46
N ALA A 306 12.68 34.04 40.25
CA ALA A 306 11.98 32.77 40.01
C ALA A 306 12.91 31.53 40.10
N LYS A 307 13.74 31.46 41.15
CA LYS A 307 14.62 30.31 41.46
C LYS A 307 14.69 30.02 42.98
N ALA A 308 13.55 30.16 43.66
CA ALA A 308 13.35 29.64 45.01
C ALA A 308 11.85 29.36 45.24
N ALA A 309 11.55 28.24 45.91
CA ALA A 309 10.24 27.90 46.46
C ALA A 309 9.02 27.97 45.50
N ASP A 310 8.92 26.98 44.62
CA ASP A 310 7.84 26.02 44.83
C ASP A 310 8.50 24.69 45.27
N LYS A 311 7.92 24.02 46.25
CA LYS A 311 8.39 22.77 46.84
C LYS A 311 7.27 21.74 47.05
N ASN A 312 6.09 21.96 46.45
CA ASN A 312 4.98 21.00 46.50
C ASN A 312 4.47 20.58 45.10
N VAL A 313 5.27 20.79 44.05
CA VAL A 313 5.08 20.08 42.78
C VAL A 313 5.32 18.59 43.02
N ARG A 314 4.33 17.78 42.65
CA ARG A 314 4.31 16.31 42.72
C ARG A 314 5.66 15.72 42.27
N PRO A 315 6.26 14.74 42.98
CA PRO A 315 7.57 14.21 42.61
C PRO A 315 7.53 13.69 41.17
N THR A 316 8.44 14.20 40.34
CA THR A 316 8.55 13.88 38.92
C THR A 316 9.06 12.44 38.75
N SER A 317 8.16 11.47 38.92
CA SER A 317 8.49 10.05 38.86
C SER A 317 9.15 9.70 37.52
N ALA A 318 10.19 8.87 37.59
CA ALA A 318 10.78 8.30 36.39
C ALA A 318 9.76 7.31 35.79
N PRO A 319 9.44 7.40 34.48
CA PRO A 319 8.60 6.40 33.84
C PRO A 319 9.26 5.03 33.89
N GLU A 320 8.50 4.00 34.24
CA GLU A 320 8.93 2.61 34.18
C GLU A 320 8.60 2.05 32.80
N PHE A 321 9.63 1.75 32.02
CA PHE A 321 9.50 1.34 30.62
C PHE A 321 9.36 -0.17 30.45
N HIS A 322 8.37 -0.55 29.65
CA HIS A 322 8.02 -1.91 29.29
C HIS A 322 8.04 -2.03 27.75
N ASP A 323 8.06 -3.27 27.23
CA ASP A 323 8.00 -3.57 25.79
C ASP A 323 9.06 -2.86 24.92
N VAL A 324 10.21 -2.49 25.51
CA VAL A 324 11.20 -1.58 24.89
C VAL A 324 11.88 -2.22 23.68
N GLN A 325 11.40 -1.89 22.49
CA GLN A 325 12.01 -2.26 21.22
C GLN A 325 12.92 -1.13 20.74
N MET A 326 14.09 -1.49 20.23
CA MET A 326 15.00 -0.56 19.57
C MET A 326 15.53 -1.21 18.29
N ARG A 327 15.53 -0.47 17.19
CA ARG A 327 16.13 -0.88 15.90
C ARG A 327 16.96 0.27 15.34
N VAL A 328 18.05 -0.07 14.65
CA VAL A 328 19.04 0.91 14.16
C VAL A 328 19.41 0.60 12.72
N PHE A 329 19.47 1.65 11.90
CA PHE A 329 19.51 1.52 10.45
C PHE A 329 20.44 2.54 9.76
N ASP A 330 21.10 2.14 8.67
CA ASP A 330 21.73 3.05 7.70
C ASP A 330 20.79 3.29 6.52
N ILE A 331 19.71 4.00 6.79
CA ILE A 331 18.59 4.23 5.87
C ILE A 331 19.05 4.86 4.53
N SER A 332 20.14 5.61 4.56
CA SER A 332 20.68 6.32 3.39
C SER A 332 21.84 5.58 2.69
N ASN A 333 22.32 4.44 3.21
CA ASN A 333 23.59 3.80 2.81
C ASN A 333 24.80 4.75 2.91
N THR A 334 24.87 5.57 3.97
CA THR A 334 25.92 6.60 4.19
C THR A 334 26.71 6.40 5.50
N ASN A 335 26.59 5.23 6.11
CA ASN A 335 27.06 4.89 7.45
C ASN A 335 26.59 5.90 8.52
N GLN A 336 25.31 6.28 8.47
CA GLN A 336 24.70 7.21 9.43
C GLN A 336 23.53 6.54 10.17
N ALA A 337 23.78 6.14 11.40
CA ALA A 337 22.80 5.45 12.23
C ALA A 337 21.55 6.31 12.50
N VAL A 338 20.40 5.82 12.04
CA VAL A 338 19.07 6.27 12.47
C VAL A 338 18.50 5.22 13.42
N LEU A 339 18.18 5.64 14.63
CA LEU A 339 17.70 4.79 15.71
C LEU A 339 16.21 5.05 15.93
N VAL A 340 15.42 3.97 15.96
CA VAL A 340 13.99 3.99 16.30
C VAL A 340 13.79 3.21 17.59
N LEU A 341 13.21 3.84 18.61
CA LEU A 341 12.78 3.21 19.85
C LEU A 341 11.27 3.36 20.03
N THR A 342 10.60 2.25 20.34
CA THR A 342 9.20 2.23 20.78
C THR A 342 9.10 1.52 22.13
N ALA A 343 8.26 2.04 23.02
CA ALA A 343 8.06 1.48 24.36
C ALA A 343 6.67 1.81 24.89
N SER A 344 6.19 1.00 25.83
CA SER A 344 5.12 1.39 26.75
C SER A 344 5.73 1.87 28.08
N ALA A 345 5.05 2.74 28.81
CA ALA A 345 5.59 3.37 30.02
C ALA A 345 4.52 3.67 31.07
N ASN A 346 4.82 3.39 32.33
CA ASN A 346 3.94 3.69 33.47
C ASN A 346 4.55 4.80 34.33
N LEU A 347 3.75 5.75 34.81
CA LEU A 347 4.17 6.80 35.74
C LEU A 347 3.69 6.49 37.16
N ALA A 348 4.58 6.55 38.15
CA ALA A 348 4.19 6.22 39.53
C ALA A 348 3.16 7.22 40.06
N GLY A 349 1.98 6.71 40.44
CA GLY A 349 0.82 7.51 40.84
C GLY A 349 -0.07 7.97 39.68
N ASP A 350 0.16 7.49 38.46
CA ASP A 350 -0.76 7.58 37.33
C ASP A 350 -1.41 6.21 37.10
N ASP A 351 -2.62 6.17 36.54
CA ASP A 351 -3.34 4.94 36.17
C ASP A 351 -3.40 4.71 34.65
N LYS A 352 -2.81 5.64 33.88
CA LYS A 352 -2.63 5.54 32.44
C LYS A 352 -1.38 4.74 32.07
N GLN A 353 -1.48 3.97 30.98
CA GLN A 353 -0.31 3.45 30.27
C GLN A 353 0.03 4.43 29.14
N TYR A 354 1.24 4.98 29.19
CA TYR A 354 1.79 5.83 28.15
C TYR A 354 2.47 5.00 27.07
N LEU A 355 2.44 5.50 25.84
CA LEU A 355 2.95 4.83 24.64
C LEU A 355 3.83 5.85 23.91
N VAL A 356 5.10 5.51 23.66
CA VAL A 356 6.09 6.48 23.16
C VAL A 356 6.92 5.92 22.01
N ALA A 357 7.09 6.76 20.98
CA ALA A 357 7.97 6.52 19.85
C ALA A 357 9.02 7.64 19.76
N VAL A 358 10.29 7.25 19.60
CA VAL A 358 11.44 8.14 19.50
C VAL A 358 12.23 7.76 18.25
N VAL A 359 12.52 8.74 17.39
CA VAL A 359 13.50 8.58 16.31
C VAL A 359 14.62 9.59 16.49
N ALA A 360 15.86 9.12 16.44
CA ALA A 360 17.06 9.96 16.52
C ALA A 360 18.10 9.56 15.46
N ARG A 361 19.00 10.49 15.11
CA ARG A 361 20.16 10.25 14.26
C ARG A 361 21.44 10.47 15.05
N GLU A 362 22.44 9.63 14.86
CA GLU A 362 23.78 9.85 15.39
C GLU A 362 24.55 10.91 14.58
N ASP A 363 25.24 11.83 15.24
CA ASP A 363 26.17 12.77 14.61
C ASP A 363 27.62 12.28 14.60
N ILE A 364 28.51 13.08 14.01
CA ILE A 364 29.95 12.81 13.92
C ILE A 364 30.69 12.79 15.27
N TYR A 365 30.00 13.06 16.39
CA TYR A 365 30.54 13.05 17.76
C TYR A 365 29.93 11.93 18.62
N GLY A 366 28.98 11.15 18.09
CA GLY A 366 28.29 10.10 18.84
C GLY A 366 27.21 10.62 19.79
N ASP A 367 26.65 11.79 19.50
CA ASP A 367 25.46 12.35 20.11
C ASP A 367 24.21 12.15 19.24
N LEU A 368 23.05 12.05 19.90
CA LEU A 368 21.79 11.70 19.26
C LEU A 368 20.91 12.93 19.08
N HIS A 369 20.69 13.33 17.84
CA HIS A 369 19.78 14.41 17.47
C HIS A 369 18.38 13.85 17.28
N LYS A 370 17.41 14.42 17.99
CA LYS A 370 16.00 14.01 17.92
C LYS A 370 15.40 14.43 16.58
N LEU A 371 14.95 13.44 15.79
CA LEU A 371 14.26 13.62 14.51
C LEU A 371 12.73 13.65 14.68
N PHE A 372 12.23 12.89 15.65
CA PHE A 372 10.82 12.76 16.00
C PHE A 372 10.69 12.25 17.44
N THR A 373 9.78 12.84 18.21
CA THR A 373 9.16 12.16 19.35
C THR A 373 7.66 12.33 19.27
N GLN A 374 6.94 11.28 19.65
CA GLN A 374 5.56 11.42 20.08
C GLN A 374 5.32 10.48 21.26
N SER A 375 4.50 10.93 22.21
CA SER A 375 3.83 10.03 23.14
C SER A 375 2.35 10.32 23.19
N THR A 376 1.57 9.28 23.41
CA THR A 376 0.15 9.31 23.74
C THR A 376 -0.10 8.47 25.01
N ASP A 377 -1.34 8.39 25.46
CA ASP A 377 -1.75 7.45 26.49
C ASP A 377 -2.97 6.63 26.06
N ASN A 378 -3.23 5.53 26.78
CA ASN A 378 -4.29 4.57 26.49
C ASN A 378 -5.73 5.11 26.63
N ARG A 379 -5.93 6.42 26.86
CA ARG A 379 -7.23 7.10 26.93
C ARG A 379 -7.40 8.24 25.92
N HIS A 380 -6.35 8.67 25.22
CA HIS A 380 -6.36 9.84 24.32
C HIS A 380 -5.98 9.50 22.86
N LEU A 381 -6.30 8.27 22.43
CA LEU A 381 -6.10 7.77 21.06
C LEU A 381 -7.04 8.40 20.02
N ASP A 382 -7.97 9.25 20.46
CA ASP A 382 -8.82 10.14 19.66
C ASP A 382 -8.07 11.41 19.21
N ILE A 383 -7.07 11.85 19.97
CA ILE A 383 -6.30 13.09 19.70
C ILE A 383 -4.89 12.78 19.18
N LEU A 384 -4.22 11.75 19.70
CA LEU A 384 -2.86 11.35 19.29
C LEU A 384 -2.74 9.82 19.20
N PRO A 385 -2.34 9.26 18.06
CA PRO A 385 -2.29 7.81 17.89
C PRO A 385 -1.07 7.18 18.57
N ARG A 386 -1.17 5.88 18.82
CA ARG A 386 -0.02 5.05 19.14
C ARG A 386 0.77 4.76 17.86
N TYR A 387 2.02 5.20 17.81
CA TYR A 387 2.98 4.83 16.76
C TYR A 387 3.65 3.49 17.08
N ASP A 388 3.30 2.44 16.33
CA ASP A 388 4.08 1.19 16.27
C ASP A 388 4.97 1.21 15.03
N PHE A 389 6.29 1.11 15.24
CA PHE A 389 7.23 1.04 14.12
C PHE A 389 7.20 -0.34 13.46
N ILE A 390 6.96 -0.40 12.14
CA ILE A 390 6.86 -1.64 11.37
C ILE A 390 8.22 -2.05 10.84
N ASP A 391 8.82 -1.31 9.90
CA ASP A 391 10.21 -1.50 9.47
C ASP A 391 10.77 -0.36 8.61
N ALA A 392 12.05 -0.44 8.24
CA ALA A 392 12.63 0.32 7.14
C ALA A 392 12.35 -0.35 5.78
N VAL A 393 11.79 0.41 4.83
CA VAL A 393 11.37 -0.07 3.49
C VAL A 393 11.67 1.00 2.43
N ASP A 394 12.17 0.62 1.26
CA ASP A 394 12.28 1.51 0.11
C ASP A 394 10.88 1.76 -0.48
N ALA A 395 10.28 2.91 -0.18
CA ALA A 395 8.91 3.21 -0.59
C ALA A 395 8.84 3.86 -1.97
N ASP A 396 9.89 4.58 -2.38
CA ASP A 396 9.89 5.37 -3.62
C ASP A 396 10.78 4.78 -4.75
N GLY A 397 11.49 3.67 -4.51
CA GLY A 397 12.29 2.97 -5.52
C GLY A 397 13.65 3.59 -5.82
N ASP A 398 14.22 4.41 -4.92
CA ASP A 398 15.59 4.94 -5.08
C ASP A 398 16.66 4.19 -4.26
N GLY A 399 16.29 3.09 -3.60
CA GLY A 399 17.21 2.19 -2.89
C GLY A 399 17.66 2.69 -1.50
N ARG A 400 17.21 3.89 -1.10
CA ARG A 400 17.21 4.34 0.30
C ARG A 400 15.91 3.90 0.98
N GLY A 401 15.94 3.78 2.30
CA GLY A 401 14.76 3.44 3.07
C GLY A 401 13.91 4.64 3.49
N GLU A 402 12.66 4.35 3.79
CA GLU A 402 11.75 5.14 4.59
C GLU A 402 11.35 4.35 5.85
N LEU A 403 10.97 5.05 6.91
CA LEU A 403 10.43 4.44 8.12
C LEU A 403 8.91 4.27 7.97
N LEU A 404 8.45 3.01 7.94
CA LEU A 404 7.04 2.66 7.94
C LEU A 404 6.54 2.46 9.37
N PHE A 405 5.49 3.21 9.74
CA PHE A 405 4.79 3.09 11.02
C PHE A 405 3.33 2.69 10.80
N ARG A 406 2.77 1.98 11.77
CA ARG A 406 1.33 1.88 11.99
C ARG A 406 0.94 2.89 13.06
N GLU A 407 -0.09 3.66 12.77
CA GLU A 407 -0.74 4.57 13.72
C GLU A 407 -2.03 3.92 14.21
N THR A 408 -2.19 3.79 15.52
CA THR A 408 -3.40 3.20 16.11
C THR A 408 -4.18 4.28 16.86
N TRP A 409 -5.35 4.61 16.33
CA TRP A 409 -6.32 5.57 16.87
C TRP A 409 -7.45 4.83 17.59
N ASP A 410 -8.36 5.56 18.25
CA ASP A 410 -9.62 5.02 18.79
C ASP A 410 -10.54 4.47 17.67
N SER A 411 -10.49 5.12 16.52
CA SER A 411 -11.37 4.99 15.36
C SER A 411 -10.85 4.00 14.31
N GLY A 412 -9.61 3.52 14.45
CA GLY A 412 -9.02 2.51 13.58
C GLY A 412 -7.50 2.60 13.49
N THR A 413 -6.93 1.91 12.50
CA THR A 413 -5.49 1.95 12.21
C THR A 413 -5.22 2.67 10.90
N ALA A 414 -4.21 3.54 10.90
CA ALA A 414 -3.61 4.12 9.70
C ALA A 414 -2.15 3.65 9.56
N PHE A 415 -1.51 4.02 8.46
CA PHE A 415 -0.08 3.78 8.23
C PHE A 415 0.58 5.04 7.67
N ALA A 416 1.82 5.29 8.06
CA ALA A 416 2.58 6.46 7.65
C ALA A 416 4.01 6.07 7.23
N VAL A 417 4.51 6.74 6.20
CA VAL A 417 5.81 6.51 5.56
C VAL A 417 6.62 7.80 5.65
N TYR A 418 7.69 7.78 6.44
CA TYR A 418 8.54 8.94 6.70
C TYR A 418 9.94 8.78 6.11
N ARG A 419 10.33 9.73 5.25
CA ARG A 419 11.72 9.89 4.79
C ARG A 419 12.50 10.71 5.80
N VAL A 420 13.71 10.29 6.15
CA VAL A 420 14.55 10.99 7.13
C VAL A 420 15.40 12.06 6.43
N LEU A 421 15.16 13.35 6.71
CA LEU A 421 15.80 14.46 6.02
C LEU A 421 16.33 15.51 7.00
N GLY A 422 17.65 15.57 7.14
CA GLY A 422 18.30 16.41 8.16
C GLY A 422 17.83 16.01 9.56
N ASP A 423 17.48 17.01 10.36
CA ASP A 423 17.10 16.85 11.77
C ASP A 423 15.60 16.58 11.98
N ARG A 424 14.91 16.01 10.98
CA ARG A 424 13.47 15.65 11.08
C ARG A 424 13.07 14.44 10.25
N LEU A 425 11.91 13.89 10.60
CA LEU A 425 11.11 13.10 9.68
C LEU A 425 10.33 14.02 8.70
N TRP A 426 10.12 13.53 7.48
CA TRP A 426 9.33 14.18 6.45
C TRP A 426 8.32 13.17 5.88
N PRO A 427 7.01 13.44 5.93
CA PRO A 427 6.01 12.52 5.41
C PRO A 427 6.11 12.39 3.89
N LEU A 428 6.18 11.16 3.39
CA LEU A 428 5.87 10.83 1.99
C LEU A 428 4.41 10.41 1.84
N PHE A 429 3.87 9.71 2.85
CA PHE A 429 2.49 9.28 2.91
C PHE A 429 2.02 9.23 4.37
N GLU A 430 0.80 9.70 4.62
CA GLU A 430 0.08 9.56 5.89
C GLU A 430 -1.36 9.12 5.54
N GLY A 431 -1.73 7.89 5.90
CA GLY A 431 -3.07 7.35 5.69
C GLY A 431 -4.10 7.88 6.68
N LYS A 432 -5.34 7.41 6.60
CA LYS A 432 -6.41 7.76 7.54
C LYS A 432 -6.90 6.54 8.31
N PRO A 433 -7.31 6.69 9.59
CA PRO A 433 -7.95 5.60 10.31
C PRO A 433 -9.34 5.32 9.71
N GLY A 434 -9.62 4.04 9.41
CA GLY A 434 -10.96 3.57 9.06
C GLY A 434 -11.44 3.85 7.62
N SER A 435 -10.52 4.03 6.66
CA SER A 435 -10.80 4.33 5.24
C SER A 435 -10.64 3.14 4.28
#